data_AF-A0AB33UE87-F1
#
_entry.id   AF-A0AB33UE87-F1
#
_cell.length_a   1.000
_cell.length_b   1.000
_cell.length_c   1.000
_cell.angle_alpha   90.00
_cell.angle_beta   90.00
_cell.angle_gamma   90.00
#
_symmetry.space_group_name_H-M   'P 1'
#
loop_
_entity.id
_entity.type
_entity.pdbx_description
1 polymer ?
#
loop_
_entity_poly.entity_id
_entity_poly.type
_entity_poly.pdbx_seq_one_letter_code
_entity_poly.pdbx_strand_id
1 'polypeptide(L)'
;MERLSKRQENFLSNLLLTGNVAKASELSNIKRDTGYRYLKDATFKRVYRELKSEQLKETTALLQIASVEAVEVLREVMKDKRASPYARVQASNAVLQMAYKAVETVEVVEQLEMLEARIDNK
;
A
#
# COMPACT_ATOMS: atom_id res chain seq x y z
N MET A 1 -7.48 -28.27 -1.37
CA MET A 1 -7.73 -26.82 -1.46
C MET A 1 -8.45 -26.53 -2.75
N GLU A 2 -9.60 -25.89 -2.68
CA GLU A 2 -10.34 -25.45 -3.87
C GLU A 2 -9.49 -24.44 -4.66
N ARG A 3 -9.30 -24.69 -5.96
CA ARG A 3 -8.46 -23.88 -6.85
C ARG A 3 -9.34 -23.18 -7.88
N LEU A 4 -8.97 -21.96 -8.27
CA LEU A 4 -9.69 -21.22 -9.28
C LEU A 4 -9.70 -21.95 -10.63
N SER A 5 -10.84 -21.89 -11.33
CA SER A 5 -10.91 -22.33 -12.72
C SER A 5 -10.09 -21.42 -13.63
N LYS A 6 -9.70 -21.90 -14.81
CA LYS A 6 -8.91 -21.10 -15.76
C LYS A 6 -9.59 -19.79 -16.17
N ARG A 7 -10.93 -19.78 -16.26
CA ARG A 7 -11.71 -18.56 -16.53
C ARG A 7 -11.68 -17.58 -15.36
N GLN A 8 -11.71 -18.07 -14.13
CA GLN A 8 -11.54 -17.24 -12.94
C GLN A 8 -10.12 -16.70 -12.83
N GLU A 9 -9.09 -17.50 -13.09
CA GLU A 9 -7.70 -17.04 -13.11
C GLU A 9 -7.50 -15.90 -14.13
N ASN A 10 -8.02 -16.06 -15.36
CA ASN A 10 -7.94 -15.00 -16.38
C ASN A 10 -8.65 -13.72 -15.95
N PHE A 11 -9.86 -13.84 -15.38
CA PHE A 11 -10.60 -12.71 -14.84
C PHE A 11 -9.88 -12.03 -13.68
N LEU A 12 -9.28 -12.81 -12.79
CA LEU A 12 -8.52 -12.31 -11.66
C LEU A 12 -7.32 -11.48 -12.09
N SER A 13 -6.52 -11.97 -13.06
CA SER A 13 -5.38 -11.22 -13.60
C SER A 13 -5.81 -9.89 -14.22
N ASN A 14 -6.87 -9.89 -15.04
CA ASN A 14 -7.39 -8.66 -15.63
C ASN A 14 -8.01 -7.71 -14.59
N LEU A 15 -8.58 -8.25 -13.51
CA LEU A 15 -9.12 -7.45 -12.42
C LEU A 15 -8.01 -6.79 -11.58
N LEU A 16 -6.91 -7.49 -11.32
CA LEU A 16 -5.73 -6.93 -10.66
C LEU A 16 -5.10 -5.82 -11.50
N LEU A 17 -5.01 -6.02 -12.82
CA LEU A 17 -4.44 -5.03 -13.73
C LEU A 17 -5.29 -3.76 -13.84
N THR A 18 -6.61 -3.90 -13.94
CA THR A 18 -7.50 -2.77 -14.29
C THR A 18 -8.22 -2.16 -13.09
N GLY A 19 -8.33 -2.88 -11.97
CA GLY A 19 -9.13 -2.47 -10.81
C GLY A 19 -10.64 -2.33 -11.10
N ASN A 20 -11.10 -2.73 -12.30
CA ASN A 20 -12.45 -2.44 -12.77
C ASN A 20 -13.13 -3.71 -13.29
N VAL A 21 -14.21 -4.12 -12.61
CA VAL A 21 -14.96 -5.35 -12.92
C VAL A 21 -15.46 -5.37 -14.36
N ALA A 22 -15.92 -4.23 -14.88
CA ALA A 22 -16.40 -4.16 -16.24
C ALA A 22 -15.29 -4.37 -17.26
N LYS A 23 -14.16 -3.67 -17.10
CA LYS A 23 -13.04 -3.77 -18.02
C LYS A 23 -12.38 -5.15 -17.94
N ALA A 24 -12.23 -5.68 -16.72
CA ALA A 24 -11.73 -7.03 -16.51
C ALA A 24 -12.64 -8.09 -17.16
N SER A 25 -13.97 -7.90 -17.10
CA SER A 25 -14.92 -8.83 -17.73
C SER A 25 -14.79 -8.83 -19.25
N GLU A 26 -14.65 -7.65 -19.85
CA GLU A 26 -14.42 -7.47 -21.30
C GLU A 26 -13.12 -8.16 -21.73
N LEU A 27 -11.99 -7.84 -21.09
CA LEU A 27 -10.68 -8.44 -21.38
C LEU A 27 -10.64 -9.95 -21.18
N SER A 28 -11.48 -10.47 -20.27
CA SER A 28 -11.55 -11.90 -19.98
C SER A 28 -12.58 -12.65 -20.82
N ASN A 29 -13.26 -11.94 -21.74
CA ASN A 29 -14.36 -12.48 -22.55
C ASN A 29 -15.45 -13.18 -21.72
N ILE A 30 -15.91 -12.52 -20.66
CA ILE A 30 -17.02 -12.97 -19.83
C ILE A 30 -18.09 -11.89 -19.71
N LYS A 31 -19.35 -12.30 -19.47
CA LYS A 31 -20.41 -11.38 -19.10
C LYS A 31 -20.09 -10.73 -17.74
N ARG A 32 -20.40 -9.43 -17.58
CA ARG A 32 -20.22 -8.69 -16.31
C ARG A 32 -20.83 -9.42 -15.11
N ASP A 33 -22.03 -9.99 -15.27
CA ASP A 33 -22.70 -10.73 -14.20
C ASP A 33 -21.89 -11.95 -13.72
N THR A 34 -21.16 -12.60 -14.63
CA THR A 34 -20.23 -13.68 -14.28
C THR A 34 -19.08 -13.17 -13.44
N GLY A 35 -18.50 -12.01 -13.79
CA GLY A 35 -17.46 -11.36 -12.99
C GLY A 35 -17.93 -10.99 -11.59
N TYR A 36 -19.13 -10.41 -11.46
CA TYR A 36 -19.74 -10.14 -10.15
C TYR A 36 -20.05 -11.40 -9.36
N ARG A 37 -20.43 -12.49 -10.03
CA ARG A 37 -20.63 -13.80 -9.38
C ARG A 37 -19.31 -14.36 -8.84
N TYR A 38 -18.22 -14.28 -9.60
CA TYR A 38 -16.88 -14.63 -9.11
C TYR A 38 -16.50 -13.79 -7.90
N LEU A 39 -16.80 -12.49 -7.90
CA LEU A 39 -16.57 -11.64 -6.74
C LEU A 39 -17.40 -11.97 -5.51
N LYS A 40 -18.43 -12.82 -5.60
CA LYS A 40 -19.20 -13.33 -4.46
C LYS A 40 -18.66 -14.65 -3.92
N ASP A 41 -17.93 -15.39 -4.75
CA ASP A 41 -17.31 -16.67 -4.40
C ASP A 41 -16.22 -16.50 -3.33
N ALA A 42 -16.26 -17.34 -2.29
CA ALA A 42 -15.37 -17.22 -1.14
C ALA A 42 -13.91 -17.50 -1.53
N THR A 43 -13.69 -18.53 -2.34
CA THR A 43 -12.36 -18.93 -2.82
C THR A 43 -11.76 -17.82 -3.68
N PHE A 44 -12.51 -17.26 -4.63
CA PHE A 44 -12.07 -16.12 -5.45
C PHE A 44 -11.76 -14.88 -4.62
N LYS A 45 -12.64 -14.49 -3.69
CA LYS A 45 -12.40 -13.33 -2.81
C LYS A 45 -11.10 -13.47 -2.02
N ARG A 46 -10.84 -14.67 -1.48
CA ARG A 46 -9.63 -14.95 -0.71
C ARG A 46 -8.38 -14.76 -1.57
N VAL A 47 -8.31 -15.44 -2.71
CA VAL A 47 -7.15 -15.34 -3.62
C VAL A 47 -6.96 -13.92 -4.15
N TYR A 48 -8.04 -13.21 -4.49
CA TYR A 48 -7.96 -11.81 -4.91
C TYR A 48 -7.39 -10.90 -3.81
N ARG A 49 -7.81 -11.07 -2.56
CA ARG A 49 -7.30 -10.30 -1.42
C ARG A 49 -5.83 -10.61 -1.15
N GLU A 50 -5.42 -11.88 -1.24
CA GLU A 50 -4.02 -12.30 -1.07
C GLU A 50 -3.12 -11.61 -2.10
N LEU A 51 -3.42 -11.75 -3.40
CA LEU A 51 -2.63 -11.14 -4.46
C LEU A 51 -2.63 -9.61 -4.41
N LYS A 52 -3.78 -8.99 -4.09
CA LYS A 52 -3.85 -7.53 -3.92
C LYS A 52 -3.01 -7.05 -2.73
N SER A 53 -2.98 -7.82 -1.65
CA SER A 53 -2.14 -7.54 -0.48
C SER A 53 -0.66 -7.64 -0.85
N GLU A 54 -0.26 -8.65 -1.61
CA GLU A 54 1.11 -8.79 -2.13
C GLU A 54 1.51 -7.60 -3.01
N GLN A 55 0.67 -7.22 -3.98
CA GLN A 55 0.92 -6.04 -4.82
C GLN A 55 1.02 -4.75 -4.00
N LEU A 56 0.21 -4.59 -2.96
CA LEU A 56 0.27 -3.44 -2.06
C LEU A 56 1.57 -3.43 -1.24
N LYS A 57 2.04 -4.59 -0.77
CA LYS A 57 3.33 -4.71 -0.08
C LYS A 57 4.48 -4.27 -0.97
N GLU A 58 4.53 -4.74 -2.21
CA GLU A 58 5.55 -4.31 -3.18
C GLU A 58 5.52 -2.81 -3.44
N THR A 59 4.31 -2.26 -3.67
CA THR A 59 4.13 -0.81 -3.88
C THR A 59 4.57 -0.01 -2.65
N THR A 60 4.26 -0.52 -1.45
CA THR A 60 4.65 0.11 -0.18
C THR A 60 6.17 0.11 -0.01
N ALA A 61 6.85 -0.98 -0.36
CA ALA A 61 8.32 -1.03 -0.34
C ALA A 61 8.94 0.00 -1.28
N LEU A 62 8.39 0.17 -2.49
CA LEU A 62 8.84 1.21 -3.42
C LEU A 62 8.62 2.62 -2.87
N LEU A 63 7.47 2.88 -2.24
CA LEU A 63 7.19 4.16 -1.59
C LEU A 63 8.14 4.43 -0.42
N GLN A 64 8.50 3.40 0.36
CA GLN A 64 9.48 3.53 1.45
C GLN A 64 10.84 3.94 0.91
N ILE A 65 11.31 3.31 -0.17
CA ILE A 65 12.58 3.67 -0.83
C ILE A 65 12.53 5.12 -1.34
N ALA A 66 11.49 5.48 -2.10
CA ALA A 66 11.33 6.85 -2.61
C ALA A 66 11.23 7.90 -1.50
N SER A 67 10.70 7.53 -0.33
CA SER A 67 10.65 8.41 0.85
C SER A 67 12.03 8.70 1.42
N VAL A 68 12.96 7.74 1.37
CA VAL A 68 14.36 7.96 1.77
C VAL A 68 15.01 8.97 0.82
N GLU A 69 14.85 8.79 -0.49
CA GLU A 69 15.36 9.73 -1.50
C GLU A 69 14.77 11.14 -1.30
N ALA A 70 13.47 11.24 -1.00
CA ALA A 70 12.84 12.53 -0.70
C ALA A 70 13.46 13.21 0.53
N VAL A 71 13.79 12.46 1.59
CA VAL A 71 14.49 12.99 2.77
C VAL A 71 15.87 13.50 2.40
N GLU A 72 16.61 12.82 1.52
CA GLU A 72 17.90 13.28 1.03
C GLU A 72 17.79 14.61 0.29
N VAL A 73 16.83 14.74 -0.62
CA VAL A 73 16.54 16.00 -1.33
C VAL A 73 16.23 17.13 -0.35
N LEU A 74 15.37 16.89 0.65
CA LEU A 74 15.07 17.91 1.68
C LEU A 74 16.33 18.30 2.46
N ARG A 75 17.20 17.34 2.79
CA ARG A 75 18.48 17.60 3.48
C ARG A 75 19.45 18.41 2.65
N GLU A 76 19.50 18.19 1.33
CA GLU A 76 20.30 18.98 0.41
C GLU A 76 19.78 20.41 0.31
N VAL A 77 18.46 20.58 0.07
CA VAL A 77 17.83 21.90 -0.07
C VAL A 77 18.02 22.75 1.19
N MET A 78 17.84 22.20 2.39
CA MET A 78 18.01 22.99 3.62
C MET A 78 19.46 23.45 3.86
N LYS A 79 20.44 22.69 3.36
CA LYS A 79 21.89 22.98 3.49
C LYS A 79 22.44 23.82 2.34
N ASP A 80 21.74 23.89 1.21
CA ASP A 80 22.17 24.68 0.06
C ASP A 80 22.11 26.18 0.37
N LYS A 81 23.27 26.83 0.37
CA LYS A 81 23.40 28.28 0.61
C LYS A 81 22.91 29.13 -0.59
N ARG A 82 22.75 28.52 -1.76
CA ARG A 82 22.24 29.18 -2.98
C ARG A 82 20.71 29.14 -3.07
N ALA A 83 20.07 28.20 -2.38
CA ALA A 83 18.62 28.14 -2.26
C ALA A 83 18.07 29.35 -1.49
N SER A 84 16.84 29.76 -1.80
CA SER A 84 16.21 30.89 -1.11
C SER A 84 16.02 30.59 0.39
N PRO A 85 16.08 31.60 1.27
CA PRO A 85 15.84 31.40 2.71
C PRO A 85 14.51 30.67 2.99
N TYR A 86 13.47 31.00 2.22
CA TYR A 86 12.17 30.34 2.33
C TYR A 86 12.24 28.85 2.00
N ALA A 87 12.85 28.47 0.87
CA ALA A 87 12.97 27.06 0.47
C ALA A 87 13.73 26.23 1.51
N ARG A 88 14.79 26.79 2.08
CA ARG A 88 15.58 26.16 3.14
C ARG A 88 14.74 25.93 4.39
N VAL A 89 13.98 26.93 4.84
CA VAL A 89 13.08 26.82 5.99
C VAL A 89 11.97 25.80 5.74
N GLN A 90 11.36 25.78 4.55
CA GLN A 90 10.33 24.80 4.21
C GLN A 90 10.88 23.36 4.24
N ALA A 91 12.07 23.14 3.67
CA ALA A 91 12.71 21.83 3.71
C ALA A 91 13.03 21.39 5.15
N SER A 92 13.57 22.29 5.98
CA SER A 92 13.80 22.02 7.41
C SER A 92 12.51 21.70 8.16
N ASN A 93 11.43 22.47 7.93
CA ASN A 93 10.14 22.24 8.57
C ASN A 93 9.53 20.89 8.17
N ALA A 94 9.61 20.52 6.89
CA ALA A 94 9.12 19.23 6.43
C ALA A 94 9.86 18.06 7.11
N VAL A 95 11.19 18.15 7.25
CA VAL A 95 11.99 17.14 7.96
C VAL A 95 11.59 17.06 9.44
N LEU A 96 11.44 18.19 10.12
CA LEU A 96 11.06 18.23 11.54
C LEU A 96 9.65 17.66 11.77
N GLN A 97 8.68 18.06 10.95
CA GLN A 97 7.31 17.55 11.03
C GLN A 97 7.26 16.03 10.86
N MET A 98 8.00 15.49 9.89
CA MET A 98 8.06 14.05 9.66
C MET A 98 8.75 13.31 10.82
N ALA A 99 9.79 13.90 11.41
CA ALA A 99 10.45 13.34 12.58
C ALA A 99 9.51 13.27 13.80
N TYR A 100 8.75 14.33 14.08
CA TYR A 100 7.76 14.30 15.16
C TYR A 100 6.67 13.25 14.91
N LYS A 101 6.16 13.16 13.68
CA LYS A 101 5.15 12.16 13.33
C LYS A 101 5.68 10.72 13.47
N ALA A 102 6.94 10.49 13.14
CA ALA A 102 7.59 9.19 13.31
C ALA A 102 7.67 8.79 14.79
N VAL A 103 8.05 9.71 15.68
CA VAL A 103 8.08 9.46 17.14
C VAL A 103 6.70 9.11 17.66
N GLU A 104 5.68 9.92 17.35
CA GLU A 104 4.29 9.64 17.75
C GLU A 104 3.81 8.26 17.28
N THR A 105 4.21 7.85 16.07
CA THR A 105 3.80 6.56 15.50
C THR A 105 4.51 5.39 16.19
N VAL A 106 5.80 5.51 16.45
CA VAL A 106 6.59 4.48 17.16
C VAL A 106 6.06 4.29 18.58
N GLU A 107 5.82 5.38 19.32
CA GLU A 107 5.26 5.33 20.67
C GLU A 107 3.90 4.61 20.72
N VAL A 108 3.03 4.86 19.73
CA VAL A 108 1.74 4.18 19.64
C VAL A 108 1.90 2.69 19.34
N VAL A 109 2.80 2.31 18.43
CA VAL A 109 3.05 0.90 18.10
C VAL A 109 3.62 0.16 19.31
N GLU A 110 4.61 0.73 20.01
CA GLU A 110 5.17 0.15 21.23
C GLU A 110 4.10 -0.06 22.31
N GLN A 111 3.20 0.91 22.49
CA GLN A 111 2.08 0.78 23.43
C GLN A 111 1.10 -0.33 23.03
N LEU A 112 0.83 -0.51 21.73
CA LEU A 112 -0.02 -1.60 21.25
C LEU A 112 0.61 -2.96 21.50
N GLU A 113 1.90 -3.14 21.19
CA GLU A 113 2.63 -4.38 21.46
C GLU A 113 2.65 -4.73 22.95
N MET A 114 2.84 -3.74 23.82
CA MET A 114 2.75 -3.92 25.28
C MET A 114 1.35 -4.34 25.73
N LEU A 115 0.29 -3.83 25.10
CA LEU A 115 -1.09 -4.21 25.41
C LEU A 115 -1.41 -5.63 24.94
N GLU A 116 -1.00 -5.99 23.71
CA GLU A 116 -1.14 -7.35 23.18
C GLU A 116 -0.46 -8.37 24.10
N ALA A 117 0.79 -8.12 24.50
CA ALA A 117 1.51 -8.98 25.43
C ALA A 117 0.82 -9.15 26.80
N ARG A 118 0.08 -8.14 27.27
CA ARG A 118 -0.67 -8.21 28.54
C ARG A 118 -1.99 -8.98 28.43
N ILE A 119 -2.59 -8.99 27.24
CA ILE A 119 -3.82 -9.72 26.96
C ILE A 119 -3.51 -11.21 26.75
N ASP A 120 -2.43 -11.52 26.04
CA ASP A 120 -2.01 -12.91 25.76
C ASP A 120 -1.48 -13.65 27.01
N ASN A 121 -1.06 -12.91 28.04
CA ASN A 121 -0.62 -13.45 29.34
C ASN A 121 -1.76 -13.63 30.36
N LYS A 122 -3.04 -13.53 29.95
CA LYS A 122 -4.22 -13.80 30.78
C LYS A 122 -5.00 -15.00 30.28
#